data_AF-A0A3B9QGH7-F1
#
_entry.id   AF-A0A3B9QGH7-F1
#
_cell.length_a   1.000
_cell.length_b   1.000
_cell.length_c   1.000
_cell.angle_alpha   90.00
_cell.angle_beta   90.00
_cell.angle_gamma   90.00
#
_symmetry.space_group_name_H-M   'P 1'
#
loop_
_entity.id
_entity.type
_entity.pdbx_description
1 polymer ?
#
loop_
_entity_poly.entity_id
_entity_poly.type
_entity_poly.pdbx_seq_one_letter_code
_entity_poly.pdbx_strand_id
1 'polypeptide(L)'
;MEGRILHLSSVLENCEIVEHASSDSVTPGVVVEIRFEGDQETEKYLFGSIEERRDGLEIISPGSPMGQALGGGTVGDVVDYEAGAGRLSVEIVSIEA
;
A
#
# COMPACT_ATOMS: atom_id res chain seq x y z
N MET A 1 -18.57 -26.61 15.46
CA MET A 1 -17.33 -26.64 14.65
C MET A 1 -17.70 -26.09 13.28
N GLU A 2 -17.74 -24.78 13.17
CA GLU A 2 -18.16 -24.08 11.95
C GLU A 2 -16.91 -23.65 11.19
N GLY A 3 -16.70 -24.25 10.03
CA GLY A 3 -15.64 -23.90 9.12
C GLY A 3 -16.03 -22.67 8.30
N ARG A 4 -15.15 -21.67 8.30
CA ARG A 4 -15.02 -20.71 7.20
C ARG A 4 -13.55 -20.38 6.97
N ILE A 5 -13.02 -21.07 5.96
CA ILE A 5 -12.17 -20.56 4.87
C ILE A 5 -10.77 -20.03 5.26
N LEU A 6 -9.79 -20.84 4.87
CA LEU A 6 -8.38 -20.54 4.65
C LEU A 6 -8.18 -19.20 3.91
N HIS A 7 -7.31 -18.35 4.45
CA HIS A 7 -6.48 -17.49 3.61
C HIS A 7 -5.05 -17.50 4.16
N LEU A 8 -4.31 -18.54 3.78
CA LEU A 8 -2.86 -18.52 3.76
C LEU A 8 -2.46 -18.17 2.32
N SER A 9 -1.82 -17.03 2.11
CA SER A 9 -1.14 -16.68 0.86
C SER A 9 0.17 -15.96 1.26
N SER A 10 1.26 -16.67 1.52
CA SER A 10 2.30 -17.17 0.57
C SER A 10 3.23 -16.10 -0.01
N VAL A 11 4.54 -16.30 0.28
CA VAL A 11 5.71 -16.12 -0.62
C VAL A 11 6.04 -14.67 -1.01
N LEU A 12 7.03 -14.03 -0.36
CA LEU A 12 8.48 -14.03 -0.68
C LEU A 12 8.84 -13.37 -2.03
N GLU A 13 9.86 -12.52 -1.93
CA GLU A 13 10.98 -12.37 -2.88
C GLU A 13 11.00 -11.11 -3.78
N ASN A 14 12.16 -10.45 -3.71
CA ASN A 14 12.68 -9.35 -4.52
C ASN A 14 12.10 -7.97 -4.25
N CYS A 15 12.85 -7.14 -3.52
CA CYS A 15 12.89 -5.73 -3.87
C CYS A 15 14.33 -5.20 -3.82
N GLU A 16 14.88 -5.07 -5.02
CA GLU A 16 16.07 -4.28 -5.31
C GLU A 16 15.76 -2.83 -4.93
N ILE A 17 16.54 -2.28 -3.99
CA ILE A 17 16.44 -0.89 -3.56
C ILE A 17 17.00 -0.05 -4.72
N VAL A 18 16.14 0.41 -5.61
CA VAL A 18 16.55 1.30 -6.71
C VAL A 18 16.49 2.74 -6.20
N GLU A 19 17.68 3.26 -5.90
CA GLU A 19 17.90 4.63 -5.49
C GLU A 19 17.45 5.61 -6.59
N HIS A 20 16.58 6.56 -6.22
CA HIS A 20 16.30 7.80 -6.95
C HIS A 20 15.75 7.67 -8.38
N ALA A 21 14.43 7.52 -8.47
CA ALA A 21 13.67 8.12 -9.57
C ALA A 21 12.32 8.54 -8.99
N SER A 22 11.92 9.80 -9.18
CA SER A 22 10.54 10.24 -8.89
C SER A 22 9.59 9.28 -9.59
N SER A 23 9.02 8.34 -8.83
CA SER A 23 8.16 7.32 -9.39
C SER A 23 6.81 7.97 -9.63
N ASP A 24 6.44 8.12 -10.90
CA ASP A 24 5.13 8.67 -11.30
C ASP A 24 3.98 7.75 -10.87
N SER A 25 4.31 6.48 -10.60
CA SER A 25 3.40 5.40 -10.23
C SER A 25 3.85 4.68 -8.95
N VAL A 26 2.90 4.11 -8.22
CA VAL A 26 3.15 3.31 -7.02
C VAL A 26 3.86 2.01 -7.39
N THR A 27 5.12 1.87 -6.97
CA THR A 27 5.97 0.70 -7.18
C THR A 27 6.56 0.21 -5.85
N PRO A 28 6.86 -1.10 -5.69
CA PRO A 28 7.53 -1.61 -4.51
C PRO A 28 8.81 -0.82 -4.18
N GLY A 29 8.97 -0.41 -2.92
CA GLY A 29 10.10 0.38 -2.41
C GLY A 29 9.82 1.89 -2.26
N VAL A 30 8.65 2.40 -2.69
CA VAL A 30 8.30 3.83 -2.58
C VAL A 30 7.46 4.11 -1.34
N VAL A 31 7.52 5.32 -0.83
CA VAL A 31 6.63 5.85 0.21
C VAL A 31 5.45 6.55 -0.45
N VAL A 32 4.25 6.07 -0.21
CA VAL A 32 3.00 6.68 -0.70
C VAL A 32 2.31 7.41 0.45
N GLU A 33 1.88 8.64 0.19
CA GLU A 33 1.00 9.39 1.07
C GLU A 33 -0.42 9.24 0.56
N ILE A 34 -1.32 8.75 1.41
CA ILE A 34 -2.71 8.53 1.06
C ILE A 34 -3.64 9.26 2.02
N ARG A 35 -4.84 9.59 1.53
CA ARG A 35 -5.94 10.12 2.33
C ARG A 35 -7.11 9.16 2.32
N PHE A 36 -7.61 8.82 3.51
CA PHE A 36 -8.84 8.05 3.64
C PHE A 36 -10.07 8.93 3.38
N GLU A 37 -11.04 8.39 2.64
CA GLU A 37 -12.31 9.08 2.42
C GLU A 37 -13.06 9.31 3.74
N GLY A 38 -13.29 10.57 4.08
CA GLY A 38 -13.93 10.99 5.34
C GLY A 38 -12.94 11.47 6.41
N ASP A 39 -11.64 11.28 6.18
CA ASP A 39 -10.58 11.80 7.03
C ASP A 39 -9.86 12.98 6.35
N GLN A 40 -9.43 13.94 7.15
CA GLN A 40 -8.66 15.10 6.66
C GLN A 40 -7.15 14.86 6.78
N GLU A 41 -6.75 13.88 7.57
CA GLU A 41 -5.37 13.52 7.78
C GLU A 41 -4.86 12.64 6.63
N THR A 42 -3.60 12.84 6.28
CA THR A 42 -2.89 12.08 5.26
C THR A 42 -1.81 11.26 5.95
N GLU A 43 -1.73 9.98 5.62
CA GLU A 43 -0.80 9.07 6.25
C GLU A 43 0.21 8.53 5.24
N LYS A 44 1.46 8.41 5.69
CA LYS A 44 2.58 7.94 4.87
C LYS A 44 2.82 6.46 5.11
N TYR A 45 2.78 5.71 4.03
CA TYR A 45 3.00 4.27 4.02
C TYR A 45 4.14 3.91 3.10
N LEU A 46 5.01 3.01 3.55
CA LEU A 46 5.98 2.37 2.67
C LEU A 46 5.26 1.27 1.89
N PHE A 47 5.19 1.40 0.58
CA PHE A 47 4.68 0.37 -0.31
C PHE A 47 5.79 -0.65 -0.58
N GLY A 48 5.79 -1.77 0.13
CA GLY A 48 6.90 -2.71 0.09
C GLY A 48 6.79 -3.82 1.11
N SER A 49 7.93 -4.47 1.38
CA SER A 49 7.98 -5.59 2.33
C SER A 49 8.24 -5.12 3.76
N ILE A 50 7.76 -5.88 4.74
CA ILE A 50 8.00 -5.59 6.17
C ILE A 50 9.50 -5.58 6.53
N GLU A 51 10.34 -6.21 5.71
CA GLU A 51 11.79 -6.22 5.84
C GLU A 51 12.44 -4.85 5.56
N GLU A 52 11.76 -3.96 4.82
CA GLU A 52 12.20 -2.58 4.56
C GLU A 52 11.66 -1.58 5.60
N ARG A 53 11.11 -2.08 6.72
CA ARG A 53 10.55 -1.23 7.77
C ARG A 53 11.56 -0.22 8.26
N ARG A 54 11.28 1.05 7.98
CA ARG A 54 11.92 2.19 8.64
C ARG A 54 11.17 2.48 9.94
N ASP A 55 11.91 2.77 11.01
CA ASP A 55 11.35 3.07 12.33
C ASP A 55 10.33 4.22 12.20
N GLY A 56 9.06 3.94 12.54
CA GLY A 56 7.97 4.93 12.53
C GLY A 56 7.11 5.02 11.27
N LEU A 57 7.36 4.23 10.22
CA LEU A 57 6.47 4.17 9.03
C LEU A 57 5.66 2.88 9.01
N GLU A 58 4.39 3.00 8.64
CA GLU A 58 3.52 1.86 8.35
C GLU A 58 3.82 1.30 6.95
N ILE A 59 3.54 0.02 6.74
CA ILE A 59 3.93 -0.70 5.52
C ILE A 59 2.72 -1.32 4.87
N ILE A 60 2.57 -1.06 3.57
CA ILE A 60 1.57 -1.67 2.72
C ILE A 60 2.28 -2.67 1.82
N SER A 61 1.99 -3.95 2.04
CA SER A 61 2.47 -4.99 1.15
C SER A 61 1.73 -4.96 -0.18
N PRO A 62 2.41 -5.13 -1.33
CA PRO A 62 1.78 -5.18 -2.65
C PRO A 62 0.76 -6.34 -2.78
N GLY A 63 0.89 -7.39 -1.97
CA GLY A 63 -0.07 -8.49 -1.91
C GLY A 63 -1.30 -8.26 -1.02
N SER A 64 -1.39 -7.12 -0.32
CA SER A 64 -2.57 -6.76 0.46
C SER A 64 -3.68 -6.21 -0.45
N PRO A 65 -4.98 -6.31 -0.08
CA PRO A 65 -6.07 -5.78 -0.93
C PRO A 65 -5.89 -4.29 -1.24
N MET A 66 -5.40 -3.52 -0.26
CA MET A 66 -5.03 -2.13 -0.42
C MET A 66 -3.83 -1.94 -1.35
N GLY A 67 -2.79 -2.74 -1.17
CA GLY A 67 -1.59 -2.65 -2.00
C GLY A 67 -1.84 -3.04 -3.46
N GLN A 68 -2.71 -4.02 -3.70
CA GLN A 68 -3.13 -4.38 -5.06
C GLN A 68 -3.94 -3.26 -5.72
N ALA A 69 -4.74 -2.53 -4.95
CA ALA A 69 -5.51 -1.38 -5.45
C ALA A 69 -4.60 -0.19 -5.74
N LEU A 70 -3.64 0.10 -4.86
CA LEU A 70 -2.68 1.20 -5.03
C LEU A 70 -1.63 0.92 -6.11
N GLY A 71 -1.26 -0.34 -6.32
CA GLY A 71 -0.18 -0.74 -7.22
C GLY A 71 -0.43 -0.26 -8.65
N GLY A 72 0.50 0.54 -9.19
CA GLY A 72 0.37 1.15 -10.51
C GLY A 72 -0.54 2.39 -10.57
N GLY A 73 -1.15 2.79 -9.45
CA GLY A 73 -1.83 4.08 -9.33
C GLY A 73 -0.86 5.25 -9.37
N THR A 74 -1.37 6.44 -9.69
CA THR A 74 -0.58 7.69 -9.78
C THR A 74 -1.07 8.71 -8.76
N VAL A 75 -0.32 9.79 -8.55
CA VAL A 75 -0.75 10.89 -7.68
C VAL A 75 -2.10 11.46 -8.17
N GLY A 76 -3.05 11.59 -7.25
CA GLY A 76 -4.43 12.05 -7.50
C GLY A 76 -5.41 10.93 -7.86
N ASP A 77 -4.95 9.68 -7.96
CA ASP A 77 -5.83 8.53 -8.21
C ASP A 77 -6.55 8.11 -6.93
N VAL A 78 -7.83 7.73 -7.06
CA VAL A 78 -8.67 7.27 -5.95
C VAL A 78 -9.01 5.82 -6.18
N VAL A 79 -8.59 4.97 -5.24
CA VAL A 79 -8.77 3.52 -5.34
C VAL A 79 -9.66 3.02 -4.21
N ASP A 80 -10.59 2.13 -4.56
CA ASP A 80 -11.43 1.42 -3.60
C ASP A 80 -10.85 0.04 -3.30
N TYR A 81 -10.82 -0.33 -2.02
CA TYR A 81 -10.36 -1.65 -1.59
C TYR A 81 -11.24 -2.21 -0.48
N GLU A 82 -11.28 -3.55 -0.37
CA GLU A 82 -11.96 -4.22 0.75
C GLU A 82 -11.03 -4.30 1.97
N ALA A 83 -11.41 -3.58 3.03
CA ALA A 83 -10.86 -3.73 4.36
C ALA A 83 -11.75 -4.65 5.21
N GLY A 84 -11.20 -5.20 6.29
CA GLY A 84 -11.97 -6.03 7.23
C GLY A 84 -13.20 -5.33 7.85
N ALA A 85 -13.27 -3.99 7.78
CA ALA A 85 -14.40 -3.18 8.23
C ALA A 85 -15.43 -2.85 7.12
N GLY A 86 -15.15 -3.17 5.85
CA GLY A 86 -15.98 -2.82 4.69
C GLY A 86 -15.14 -2.31 3.52
N ARG A 87 -15.80 -1.80 2.47
CA ARG A 87 -15.10 -1.09 1.38
C ARG A 87 -14.66 0.29 1.87
N LEU A 88 -13.39 0.60 1.66
CA LEU A 88 -12.79 1.90 1.94
C LEU A 88 -12.22 2.47 0.64
N SER A 89 -12.31 3.78 0.49
CA SER A 89 -11.72 4.53 -0.61
C SER A 89 -10.54 5.33 -0.09
N VAL A 90 -9.42 5.28 -0.81
CA VAL A 90 -8.22 6.08 -0.50
C VAL A 90 -7.76 6.84 -1.73
N GLU A 91 -7.36 8.09 -1.53
CA GLU A 91 -6.77 8.95 -2.54
C GLU A 91 -5.25 8.98 -2.39
N ILE A 92 -4.51 8.82 -3.49
CA ILE A 92 -3.06 8.98 -3.51
C ILE A 92 -2.74 10.48 -3.54
N VAL A 93 -2.18 11.00 -2.46
CA VAL A 93 -1.86 12.43 -2.33
C VAL A 93 -0.46 12.73 -2.87
N SER A 94 0.50 11.83 -2.64
CA SER A 94 1.88 11.98 -3.10
C SER A 94 2.63 10.65 -3.11
N ILE A 95 3.67 10.56 -3.94
CA ILE A 95 4.57 9.42 -4.04
C ILE A 95 6.01 9.92 -3.89
N GLU A 96 6.72 9.42 -2.88
CA GLU A 96 8.14 9.66 -2.59
C GLU A 96 8.93 8.38 -2.87
N ALA A 97 10.02 8.47 -3.62
CA ALA A 97 10.93 7.34 -3.91
C ALA A 97 12.26 7.47 -3.15
#